data_AF-A0AAD1HQT7-F1
#
_entry.id   AF-A0AAD1HQT7-F1
#
_cell.length_a   1.000
_cell.length_b   1.000
_cell.length_c   1.000
_cell.angle_alpha   90.00
_cell.angle_beta   90.00
_cell.angle_gamma   90.00
#
_symmetry.space_group_name_H-M   'P 1'
#
loop_
_entity.id
_entity.type
_entity.pdbx_description
1 polymer ?
#
loop_
_entity_poly.entity_id
_entity_poly.type
_entity_poly.pdbx_seq_one_letter_code
_entity_poly.pdbx_strand_id
1 'polypeptide(L)'
;MVIGQLTGKTPSEAQIVYEASTTPSVNRGPGKSMYLGLNSDTGINDGDARALLANHGITTTYTRYTDPNQALEDLKSTLDDPKKAVIVGIDSAVVWAEVYKKDPPPNVKTADHSVVVIGVDTNNNIVHLNDSGLGDDLDPITNQPVGRDVQIPLDVFIRAWSADSYLIFAGEQTGNPIPRTAWVANMPRKDALDSVVNTPFAMGDLNNNDPAKAQHLVHFR
;
A
#
# COMPACT_ATOMS: atom_id res chain seq x y z
N MET A 1 0.80 7.23 2.77
CA MET A 1 1.49 7.99 1.70
C MET A 1 0.51 8.75 0.80
N VAL A 2 -0.48 8.10 0.17
CA VAL A 2 -1.51 8.76 -0.68
C VAL A 2 -2.17 9.97 -0.02
N ILE A 3 -2.56 9.87 1.26
CA ILE A 3 -3.14 11.00 2.01
C ILE A 3 -2.18 12.20 2.04
N GLY A 4 -0.88 11.95 2.24
CA GLY A 4 0.15 12.98 2.22
C GLY A 4 0.34 13.61 0.84
N GLN A 5 0.38 12.79 -0.22
CA GLN A 5 0.50 13.24 -1.61
C GLN A 5 -0.65 14.17 -2.01
N LEU A 6 -1.89 13.79 -1.68
CA LEU A 6 -3.07 14.54 -2.08
C LEU A 6 -3.32 15.77 -1.19
N THR A 7 -3.15 15.64 0.12
CA THR A 7 -3.58 16.69 1.08
C THR A 7 -2.45 17.56 1.63
N GLY A 8 -1.19 17.19 1.35
CA GLY A 8 0.00 17.80 1.97
C GLY A 8 0.17 17.45 3.46
N LYS A 9 -0.68 16.58 4.02
CA LYS A 9 -0.66 16.19 5.44
C LYS A 9 -0.49 14.68 5.55
N THR A 10 0.75 14.25 5.71
CA THR A 10 1.06 12.82 5.84
C THR A 10 0.74 12.34 7.26
N PRO A 11 -0.23 11.43 7.45
CA PRO A 11 -0.39 10.74 8.71
C PRO A 11 0.78 9.80 8.93
N SER A 12 1.22 9.66 10.18
CA SER A 12 2.13 8.57 10.54
C SER A 12 1.44 7.23 10.34
N GLU A 13 2.22 6.21 10.09
CA GLU A 13 1.75 4.85 9.93
C GLU A 13 0.94 4.36 11.14
N ALA A 14 1.43 4.59 12.37
CA ALA A 14 0.71 4.29 13.61
C ALA A 14 -0.68 4.98 13.71
N GLN A 15 -0.84 6.18 13.15
CA GLN A 15 -2.14 6.86 13.12
C GLN A 15 -3.14 6.14 12.22
N ILE A 16 -2.68 5.66 11.06
CA ILE A 16 -3.54 4.93 10.11
C ILE A 16 -3.88 3.53 10.64
N VAL A 17 -2.91 2.84 11.25
CA VAL A 17 -3.15 1.55 11.93
C VAL A 17 -4.20 1.71 13.01
N TYR A 18 -4.07 2.74 13.86
CA TYR A 18 -5.04 3.00 14.93
C TYR A 18 -6.43 3.33 14.38
N GLU A 19 -6.53 4.20 13.38
CA GLU A 19 -7.80 4.53 12.73
C GLU A 19 -8.47 3.27 12.17
N ALA A 20 -7.74 2.45 11.42
CA ALA A 20 -8.27 1.22 10.85
C ALA A 20 -8.65 0.18 11.91
N SER A 21 -7.92 0.08 13.02
CA SER A 21 -8.23 -0.86 14.11
C SER A 21 -9.41 -0.43 14.97
N THR A 22 -9.79 0.84 14.95
CA THR A 22 -10.91 1.38 15.74
C THR A 22 -12.14 1.72 14.90
N THR A 23 -12.03 1.67 13.58
CA THR A 23 -13.14 1.94 12.66
C THR A 23 -13.84 0.63 12.29
N PRO A 24 -15.18 0.53 12.41
CA PRO A 24 -15.94 -0.62 11.95
C PRO A 24 -15.71 -0.90 10.46
N SER A 25 -15.43 -2.15 10.12
CA SER A 25 -15.32 -2.62 8.74
C SER A 25 -16.65 -2.49 8.02
N VAL A 26 -16.62 -2.01 6.78
CA VAL A 26 -17.79 -1.98 5.90
C VAL A 26 -17.97 -3.31 5.15
N ASN A 27 -17.06 -4.28 5.33
CA ASN A 27 -17.04 -5.56 4.61
C ASN A 27 -17.10 -6.80 5.49
N ARG A 28 -16.67 -6.72 6.76
CA ARG A 28 -16.57 -7.88 7.66
C ARG A 28 -17.79 -8.08 8.56
N GLY A 29 -18.80 -7.23 8.43
CA GLY A 29 -20.03 -7.27 9.22
C GLY A 29 -19.92 -6.62 10.61
N PRO A 30 -21.02 -6.61 11.39
CA PRO A 30 -21.09 -5.87 12.65
C PRO A 30 -20.03 -6.30 13.68
N GLY A 31 -19.43 -5.33 14.36
CA GLY A 31 -18.50 -5.56 15.46
C GLY A 31 -17.08 -5.98 15.05
N LYS A 32 -16.75 -5.96 13.76
CA LYS A 32 -15.38 -6.17 13.26
C LYS A 32 -14.79 -4.85 12.81
N SER A 33 -13.55 -4.57 13.19
CA SER A 33 -12.80 -3.41 12.70
C SER A 33 -12.24 -3.65 11.29
N MET A 34 -11.85 -2.57 10.59
CA MET A 34 -11.21 -2.64 9.27
C MET A 34 -9.88 -3.40 9.32
N TYR A 35 -9.09 -3.16 10.37
CA TYR A 35 -7.82 -3.84 10.61
C TYR A 35 -7.83 -4.61 11.94
N LEU A 36 -7.50 -5.90 11.89
CA LEU A 36 -7.57 -6.81 13.04
C LEU A 36 -6.23 -6.97 13.78
N GLY A 37 -5.20 -6.21 13.39
CA GLY A 37 -3.88 -6.23 14.00
C GLY A 37 -2.90 -7.23 13.38
N LEU A 38 -1.64 -7.16 13.79
CA LEU A 38 -0.53 -7.96 13.24
C LEU A 38 -0.65 -9.47 13.50
N ASN A 39 -1.46 -9.87 14.49
CA ASN A 39 -1.71 -11.28 14.81
C ASN A 39 -2.80 -11.92 13.93
N SER A 40 -3.31 -11.16 12.96
CA SER A 40 -4.27 -11.62 11.97
C SER A 40 -3.57 -11.75 10.62
N ASP A 41 -3.70 -12.90 9.97
CA ASP A 41 -3.29 -13.13 8.58
C ASP A 41 -4.06 -12.23 7.57
N THR A 42 -5.02 -11.43 8.04
CA THR A 42 -5.87 -10.60 7.19
C THR A 42 -5.49 -9.13 7.30
N GLY A 43 -5.10 -8.56 6.17
CA GLY A 43 -4.94 -7.12 5.97
C GLY A 43 -6.27 -6.37 5.87
N ILE A 44 -6.22 -5.16 5.35
CA ILE A 44 -7.41 -4.35 5.06
C ILE A 44 -7.92 -4.72 3.67
N ASN A 45 -9.23 -4.90 3.49
CA ASN A 45 -9.78 -5.13 2.17
C ASN A 45 -10.00 -3.81 1.40
N ASP A 46 -10.13 -3.88 0.07
CA ASP A 46 -10.37 -2.71 -0.80
C ASP A 46 -11.53 -1.81 -0.32
N GLY A 47 -12.63 -2.42 0.12
CA GLY A 47 -13.78 -1.65 0.58
C GLY A 47 -13.50 -0.83 1.85
N ASP A 48 -12.76 -1.41 2.79
CA ASP A 48 -12.34 -0.76 4.02
C ASP A 48 -11.25 0.28 3.74
N ALA A 49 -10.30 0.00 2.84
CA ALA A 49 -9.28 0.95 2.41
C ALA A 49 -9.90 2.19 1.74
N ARG A 50 -10.93 2.00 0.91
CA ARG A 50 -11.74 3.09 0.32
C ARG A 50 -12.43 3.92 1.39
N ALA A 51 -13.09 3.27 2.34
CA ALA A 51 -13.79 3.96 3.42
C ALA A 51 -12.82 4.75 4.31
N LEU A 52 -11.64 4.19 4.57
CA LEU A 52 -10.56 4.87 5.29
C LEU A 52 -10.11 6.12 4.53
N LEU A 53 -9.80 6.03 3.24
CA LEU A 53 -9.44 7.20 2.43
C LEU A 53 -10.55 8.26 2.36
N ALA A 54 -11.82 7.84 2.37
CA ALA A 54 -12.96 8.76 2.40
C ALA A 54 -13.00 9.61 3.68
N ASN A 55 -12.56 9.08 4.83
CA ASN A 55 -12.41 9.86 6.07
C ASN A 55 -11.42 11.03 5.92
N HIS A 56 -10.49 10.91 4.97
CA HIS A 56 -9.49 11.93 4.65
C HIS A 56 -9.91 12.85 3.50
N GLY A 57 -11.17 12.79 3.05
CA GLY A 57 -11.68 13.62 1.94
C GLY A 57 -11.19 13.17 0.56
N ILE A 58 -10.80 11.90 0.43
CA ILE A 58 -10.30 11.31 -0.81
C ILE A 58 -11.37 10.34 -1.33
N THR A 59 -11.90 10.63 -2.51
CA THR A 59 -12.73 9.68 -3.27
C THR A 59 -11.84 8.76 -4.07
N THR A 60 -12.33 7.57 -4.39
CA THR A 60 -11.48 6.57 -5.05
C THR A 60 -12.19 5.78 -6.12
N THR A 61 -11.45 5.35 -7.14
CA THR A 61 -11.87 4.41 -8.17
C THR A 61 -10.99 3.17 -8.17
N TYR A 62 -11.57 2.03 -8.57
CA TYR A 62 -10.89 0.75 -8.73
C TYR A 62 -11.09 0.27 -10.16
N THR A 63 -10.00 0.04 -10.87
CA THR A 63 -10.06 -0.52 -12.22
C THR A 63 -9.07 -1.66 -12.32
N ARG A 64 -9.56 -2.85 -12.69
CA ARG A 64 -8.72 -4.01 -13.02
C ARG A 64 -8.74 -4.20 -14.53
N TYR A 65 -7.63 -4.65 -15.08
CA TYR A 65 -7.43 -4.85 -16.50
C TYR A 65 -6.99 -6.29 -16.77
N THR A 66 -7.25 -6.76 -17.98
CA THR A 66 -6.69 -8.03 -18.48
C THR A 66 -5.50 -7.82 -19.41
N ASP A 67 -5.41 -6.62 -20.02
CA ASP A 67 -4.31 -6.23 -20.90
C ASP A 67 -3.34 -5.29 -20.16
N PRO A 68 -2.06 -5.70 -19.97
CA PRO A 68 -1.06 -4.87 -19.31
C PRO A 68 -0.77 -3.56 -20.04
N ASN A 69 -0.88 -3.51 -21.38
CA ASN A 69 -0.59 -2.30 -22.13
C ASN A 69 -1.66 -1.23 -21.88
N GLN A 70 -2.93 -1.62 -21.93
CA GLN A 70 -4.04 -0.74 -21.60
C GLN A 70 -3.97 -0.25 -20.15
N ALA A 71 -3.61 -1.15 -19.22
CA ALA A 71 -3.43 -0.82 -17.82
C ALA A 71 -2.30 0.20 -17.62
N LEU A 72 -1.15 -0.02 -18.27
CA LEU A 72 0.00 0.88 -18.18
C LEU A 72 -0.31 2.26 -18.76
N GLU A 73 -1.06 2.34 -19.86
CA GLU A 73 -1.53 3.62 -20.41
C GLU A 73 -2.42 4.39 -19.43
N ASP A 74 -3.39 3.71 -18.80
CA ASP A 74 -4.26 4.35 -17.83
C ASP A 74 -3.53 4.74 -16.53
N LEU A 75 -2.55 3.93 -16.11
CA LEU A 75 -1.66 4.24 -14.98
C LEU A 75 -0.90 5.55 -15.25
N LYS A 76 -0.26 5.67 -16.41
CA LYS A 76 0.47 6.90 -16.81
C LYS A 76 -0.47 8.10 -16.86
N SER A 77 -1.62 7.96 -17.51
CA SER A 77 -2.66 9.00 -17.58
C SER A 77 -3.14 9.44 -16.19
N THR A 78 -3.29 8.49 -15.26
CA THR A 78 -3.70 8.78 -13.88
C THR A 78 -2.60 9.49 -13.09
N LEU A 79 -1.33 9.12 -13.30
CA LEU A 79 -0.18 9.75 -12.66
C LEU A 79 0.07 11.19 -13.18
N ASP A 80 -0.28 11.46 -14.44
CA ASP A 80 -0.18 12.80 -15.04
C ASP A 80 -1.19 13.80 -14.45
N ASP A 81 -2.24 13.32 -13.76
CA ASP A 81 -3.20 14.19 -13.07
C ASP A 81 -2.69 14.54 -11.66
N PRO A 82 -2.31 15.81 -11.40
CA PRO A 82 -1.75 16.22 -10.11
C PRO A 82 -2.75 16.16 -8.95
N LYS A 83 -4.05 15.92 -9.22
CA LYS A 83 -5.08 15.72 -8.21
C LYS A 83 -5.26 14.27 -7.82
N LYS A 84 -4.51 13.35 -8.45
CA LYS A 84 -4.62 11.92 -8.24
C LYS A 84 -3.36 11.31 -7.64
N ALA A 85 -3.56 10.18 -6.99
CA ALA A 85 -2.51 9.34 -6.46
C ALA A 85 -2.91 7.88 -6.63
N VAL A 86 -1.94 7.00 -6.88
CA VAL A 86 -2.21 5.61 -7.28
C VAL A 86 -1.66 4.62 -6.27
N ILE A 87 -2.50 3.71 -5.83
CA ILE A 87 -2.15 2.48 -5.12
C ILE A 87 -2.32 1.32 -6.10
N VAL A 88 -1.43 0.34 -6.06
CA VAL A 88 -1.56 -0.91 -6.81
C VAL A 88 -1.32 -2.12 -5.91
N GLY A 89 -1.99 -3.22 -6.20
CA GLY A 89 -1.71 -4.53 -5.61
C GLY A 89 -0.62 -5.25 -6.41
N ILE A 90 0.39 -5.79 -5.72
CA ILE A 90 1.51 -6.51 -6.32
C ILE A 90 1.80 -7.80 -5.56
N ASP A 91 2.53 -8.72 -6.22
CA ASP A 91 3.29 -9.77 -5.54
C ASP A 91 4.62 -9.17 -5.02
N SER A 92 4.71 -8.98 -3.69
CA SER A 92 5.88 -8.39 -3.05
C SER A 92 7.16 -9.17 -3.30
N ALA A 93 7.10 -10.50 -3.41
CA ALA A 93 8.28 -11.33 -3.57
C ALA A 93 8.99 -11.06 -4.91
N VAL A 94 8.25 -10.67 -5.95
CA VAL A 94 8.83 -10.28 -7.24
C VAL A 94 9.59 -8.96 -7.12
N VAL A 95 9.00 -7.95 -6.47
CA VAL A 95 9.62 -6.62 -6.32
C VAL A 95 10.80 -6.67 -5.35
N TRP A 96 10.64 -7.30 -4.18
CA TRP A 96 11.70 -7.35 -3.19
C TRP A 96 12.89 -8.20 -3.63
N ALA A 97 12.69 -9.22 -4.48
CA ALA A 97 13.82 -9.92 -5.09
C ALA A 97 14.70 -8.97 -5.93
N GLU A 98 14.09 -8.07 -6.71
CA GLU A 98 14.82 -7.06 -7.48
C GLU A 98 15.53 -6.04 -6.58
N VAL A 99 14.85 -5.55 -5.53
CA VAL A 99 15.44 -4.60 -4.56
C VAL A 99 16.66 -5.21 -3.88
N TYR A 100 16.54 -6.44 -3.37
CA TYR A 100 17.62 -7.12 -2.65
C TYR A 100 18.60 -7.88 -3.55
N LYS A 101 18.49 -7.74 -4.88
CA LYS A 101 19.33 -8.43 -5.88
C LYS A 101 19.41 -9.95 -5.66
N LYS A 102 18.24 -10.56 -5.47
CA LYS A 102 18.03 -12.00 -5.32
C LYS A 102 17.33 -12.56 -6.56
N ASP A 103 17.37 -13.88 -6.71
CA ASP A 103 16.60 -14.56 -7.76
C ASP A 103 15.10 -14.35 -7.51
N PRO A 104 14.34 -13.89 -8.52
CA PRO A 104 12.90 -13.74 -8.38
C PRO A 104 12.23 -15.11 -8.32
N PRO A 105 11.02 -15.20 -7.71
CA PRO A 105 10.26 -16.44 -7.75
C PRO A 105 9.97 -16.84 -9.21
N PRO A 106 9.89 -18.15 -9.52
CA PRO A 106 9.69 -18.61 -10.90
C PRO A 106 8.32 -18.22 -11.46
N ASN A 107 7.30 -18.14 -10.60
CA ASN A 107 5.93 -17.77 -10.96
C ASN A 107 5.45 -16.62 -10.08
N VAL A 108 4.61 -15.77 -10.66
CA VAL A 108 3.85 -14.75 -9.92
C VAL A 108 2.71 -15.46 -9.18
N LYS A 109 2.52 -15.13 -7.90
CA LYS A 109 1.43 -15.64 -7.07
C LYS A 109 0.27 -14.63 -7.05
N THR A 110 -0.46 -14.58 -5.96
CA THR A 110 -1.53 -13.61 -5.70
C THR A 110 -0.95 -12.32 -5.15
N ALA A 111 -1.58 -11.19 -5.44
CA ALA A 111 -1.19 -9.93 -4.82
C ALA A 111 -1.36 -9.99 -3.31
N ASP A 112 -0.25 -9.76 -2.61
CA ASP A 112 -0.13 -9.84 -1.16
C ASP A 112 0.33 -8.51 -0.56
N HIS A 113 0.62 -7.50 -1.38
CA HIS A 113 1.15 -6.24 -0.91
C HIS A 113 0.63 -5.07 -1.73
N SER A 114 0.54 -3.89 -1.11
CA SER A 114 0.10 -2.66 -1.76
C SER A 114 1.19 -1.60 -1.71
N VAL A 115 1.52 -1.03 -2.87
CA VAL A 115 2.51 0.03 -3.01
C VAL A 115 1.89 1.27 -3.65
N VAL A 116 2.52 2.42 -3.44
CA VAL A 116 2.13 3.67 -4.11
C VAL A 116 3.01 3.88 -5.33
N VAL A 117 2.41 3.98 -6.51
CA VAL A 117 3.15 4.36 -7.72
C VAL A 117 3.23 5.88 -7.78
N ILE A 118 4.45 6.41 -7.91
CA ILE A 118 4.70 7.86 -7.96
C ILE A 118 5.23 8.33 -9.31
N GLY A 119 5.62 7.40 -10.20
CA GLY A 119 6.07 7.75 -11.54
C GLY A 119 6.38 6.54 -12.41
N VAL A 120 6.34 6.75 -13.73
CA VAL A 120 6.78 5.79 -14.74
C VAL A 120 7.70 6.53 -15.71
N ASP A 121 8.98 6.17 -15.73
CA ASP A 121 9.96 6.67 -16.70
C ASP A 121 10.04 5.69 -17.87
N THR A 122 9.34 6.02 -18.95
CA THR A 122 9.32 5.20 -20.17
C THR A 122 10.60 5.30 -20.99
N ASN A 123 11.44 6.31 -20.76
CA ASN A 123 12.71 6.44 -21.48
C ASN A 123 13.74 5.44 -20.94
N ASN A 124 13.71 5.23 -19.63
CA ASN A 124 14.63 4.32 -18.94
C ASN A 124 13.98 2.97 -18.56
N ASN A 125 12.69 2.80 -18.83
CA ASN A 125 11.89 1.63 -18.43
C ASN A 125 11.95 1.39 -16.91
N ILE A 126 11.72 2.44 -16.12
CA ILE A 126 11.73 2.39 -14.66
C ILE A 126 10.35 2.80 -14.11
N VAL A 127 9.91 2.13 -13.06
CA VAL A 127 8.75 2.53 -12.25
C VAL A 127 9.25 2.95 -10.88
N HIS A 128 8.73 4.09 -10.42
CA HIS A 128 9.04 4.68 -9.12
C HIS A 128 7.92 4.37 -8.14
N LEU A 129 8.26 3.75 -7.02
CA LEU A 129 7.32 3.30 -6.00
C LEU A 129 7.66 3.89 -4.63
N ASN A 130 6.66 4.09 -3.79
CA ASN A 130 6.87 4.07 -2.34
C ASN A 130 6.27 2.78 -1.77
N ASP A 131 7.06 2.04 -1.01
CA ASP A 131 6.76 0.72 -0.46
C ASP A 131 7.04 0.75 1.06
N SER A 132 5.99 0.68 1.87
CA SER A 132 6.11 0.65 3.33
C SER A 132 6.69 -0.67 3.86
N GLY A 133 6.57 -1.77 3.12
CA GLY A 133 7.08 -3.08 3.53
C GLY A 133 8.61 -3.17 3.55
N LEU A 134 9.29 -2.32 2.78
CA LEU A 134 10.76 -2.18 2.82
C LEU A 134 11.27 -1.38 4.03
N GLY A 135 10.36 -0.73 4.77
CA GLY A 135 10.64 -0.04 6.02
C GLY A 135 11.47 1.24 5.89
N ASP A 136 11.79 1.81 7.06
CA ASP A 136 12.57 3.04 7.22
C ASP A 136 14.09 2.81 7.28
N ASP A 137 14.56 1.57 7.11
CA ASP A 137 15.99 1.26 7.08
C ASP A 137 16.67 2.11 6.01
N LEU A 138 17.79 2.74 6.37
CA LEU A 138 18.48 3.64 5.48
C LEU A 138 19.33 2.83 4.50
N ASP A 139 19.17 3.12 3.21
CA ASP A 139 20.12 2.68 2.20
C ASP A 139 21.52 3.22 2.56
N PRO A 140 22.54 2.35 2.67
CA PRO A 140 23.85 2.74 3.19
C PRO A 140 24.63 3.68 2.25
N ILE A 141 24.18 3.87 1.01
CA ILE A 141 24.80 4.70 0.00
C ILE A 141 24.10 6.07 -0.09
N THR A 142 22.76 6.08 -0.09
CA THR A 142 21.96 7.29 -0.28
C THR A 142 21.48 7.93 1.02
N ASN A 143 21.56 7.21 2.14
CA ASN A 143 21.07 7.63 3.46
C ASN A 143 19.58 8.04 3.43
N GLN A 144 18.79 7.40 2.57
CA GLN A 144 17.33 7.52 2.49
C GLN A 144 16.68 6.20 2.90
N PRO A 145 15.45 6.23 3.48
CA PRO A 145 14.65 5.02 3.67
C PRO A 145 14.53 4.21 2.38
N VAL A 146 14.86 2.92 2.42
CA VAL A 146 14.82 2.03 1.25
C VAL A 146 13.44 2.02 0.61
N GLY A 147 12.37 2.17 1.39
CA GLY A 147 11.00 2.20 0.90
C GLY A 147 10.54 3.47 0.16
N ARG A 148 11.39 4.50 0.02
CA ARG A 148 11.04 5.74 -0.69
C ARG A 148 11.69 5.81 -2.07
N ASP A 149 10.90 6.19 -3.07
CA ASP A 149 11.35 6.25 -4.47
C ASP A 149 12.11 5.00 -4.92
N VAL A 150 11.56 3.84 -4.57
CA VAL A 150 12.07 2.53 -5.01
C VAL A 150 11.95 2.48 -6.53
N GLN A 151 13.09 2.37 -7.19
CA GLN A 151 13.18 2.28 -8.65
C GLN A 151 13.31 0.81 -9.05
N ILE A 152 12.33 0.31 -9.80
CA ILE A 152 12.37 -1.04 -10.36
C ILE A 152 12.19 -1.02 -11.88
N PRO A 153 12.78 -2.00 -12.61
CA PRO A 153 12.50 -2.19 -14.02
C PRO A 153 11.00 -2.35 -14.30
N LEU A 154 10.53 -1.76 -15.40
CA LEU A 154 9.12 -1.76 -15.80
C LEU A 154 8.57 -3.18 -16.00
N ASP A 155 9.36 -4.10 -16.53
CA ASP A 155 8.97 -5.50 -16.71
C ASP A 155 8.83 -6.25 -15.38
N VAL A 156 9.70 -5.97 -14.40
CA VAL A 156 9.56 -6.47 -13.02
C VAL A 156 8.27 -5.95 -12.40
N PHE A 157 7.97 -4.66 -12.57
CA PHE A 157 6.71 -4.07 -12.09
C PHE A 157 5.49 -4.73 -12.74
N ILE A 158 5.41 -4.81 -14.07
CA ILE A 158 4.28 -5.40 -14.79
C ILE A 158 4.07 -6.85 -14.35
N ARG A 159 5.17 -7.61 -14.19
CA ARG A 159 5.11 -8.99 -13.70
C ARG A 159 4.55 -9.07 -12.28
N ALA A 160 4.98 -8.23 -11.35
CA ALA A 160 4.45 -8.23 -9.98
C ALA A 160 2.98 -7.77 -9.95
N TRP A 161 2.62 -6.78 -10.75
CA TRP A 161 1.30 -6.16 -10.84
C TRP A 161 0.24 -7.06 -11.48
N SER A 162 0.65 -8.01 -12.33
CA SER A 162 -0.28 -9.00 -12.90
C SER A 162 -0.97 -9.85 -11.82
N ALA A 163 -0.38 -9.94 -10.62
CA ALA A 163 -0.92 -10.67 -9.48
C ALA A 163 -2.29 -10.14 -8.99
N ASP A 164 -2.66 -8.91 -9.33
CA ASP A 164 -3.96 -8.29 -9.02
C ASP A 164 -4.74 -7.89 -10.28
N SER A 165 -4.49 -8.55 -11.41
CA SER A 165 -5.09 -8.17 -12.70
C SER A 165 -4.88 -6.68 -13.00
N TYR A 166 -3.65 -6.22 -12.79
CA TYR A 166 -3.24 -4.85 -13.05
C TYR A 166 -4.16 -3.81 -12.38
N LEU A 167 -4.55 -4.03 -11.12
CA LEU A 167 -5.41 -3.09 -10.39
C LEU A 167 -4.78 -1.69 -10.33
N ILE A 168 -5.54 -0.68 -10.75
CA ILE A 168 -5.34 0.73 -10.40
C ILE A 168 -6.35 1.12 -9.33
N PHE A 169 -5.87 1.43 -8.14
CA PHE A 169 -6.65 2.04 -7.07
C PHE A 169 -6.27 3.52 -6.97
N ALA A 170 -7.02 4.35 -7.70
CA ALA A 170 -6.77 5.78 -7.79
C ALA A 170 -7.56 6.54 -6.71
N GLY A 171 -6.88 7.39 -5.96
CA GLY A 171 -7.49 8.37 -5.06
C GLY A 171 -7.46 9.76 -5.67
N GLU A 172 -8.53 10.53 -5.47
CA GLU A 172 -8.65 11.93 -5.90
C GLU A 172 -9.22 12.75 -4.74
N GLN A 173 -8.60 13.90 -4.45
CA GLN A 173 -9.14 14.80 -3.43
C GLN A 173 -10.31 15.61 -4.00
N THR A 174 -11.52 15.38 -3.49
CA THR A 174 -12.75 16.03 -3.97
C THR A 174 -13.29 17.13 -3.05
N GLY A 175 -12.62 17.41 -1.92
CA GLY A 175 -13.02 18.49 -1.01
C GLY A 175 -12.12 18.67 0.22
N ASN A 176 -12.53 19.56 1.13
CA ASN A 176 -11.81 19.79 2.38
C ASN A 176 -11.84 18.52 3.28
N PRO A 177 -10.71 18.13 3.89
CA PRO A 177 -10.67 16.98 4.82
C PRO A 177 -11.68 17.14 5.97
N ILE A 178 -12.21 16.03 6.49
CA ILE A 178 -13.03 16.06 7.71
C ILE A 178 -12.19 16.69 8.85
N PRO A 179 -12.68 17.72 9.57
CA PRO A 179 -11.89 18.48 10.54
C PRO A 179 -11.19 17.62 11.61
N ARG A 180 -9.98 18.07 12.00
CA ARG A 180 -9.05 17.41 12.94
C ARG A 180 -9.64 17.06 14.31
N THR A 181 -10.79 17.61 14.69
CA THR A 181 -11.41 17.44 16.01
C THR A 181 -11.85 16.00 16.32
N ALA A 182 -11.98 15.13 15.31
CA ALA A 182 -12.18 13.68 15.52
C ALA A 182 -10.86 12.90 15.79
N TRP A 183 -9.70 13.49 15.50
CA TRP A 183 -8.42 12.77 15.38
C TRP A 183 -7.56 12.83 16.65
N VAL A 184 -7.58 13.96 17.36
CA VAL A 184 -6.73 14.16 18.55
C VAL A 184 -7.42 13.65 19.83
N ALA A 185 -8.76 13.59 19.85
CA ALA A 185 -9.51 13.18 21.02
C ALA A 185 -9.41 11.66 21.34
N ASN A 186 -9.00 10.86 20.36
CA ASN A 186 -8.99 9.40 20.45
C ASN A 186 -7.58 8.79 20.45
N MET A 187 -6.48 9.55 20.52
CA MET A 187 -5.15 8.96 20.61
C MET A 187 -4.95 8.22 21.95
N PRO A 188 -4.46 6.96 21.96
CA PRO A 188 -3.81 6.41 23.14
C PRO A 188 -2.58 7.26 23.48
N ARG A 189 -2.26 7.37 24.77
CA ARG A 189 -1.00 7.99 25.20
C ARG A 189 0.18 7.23 24.58
N LYS A 190 1.30 7.93 24.40
CA LYS A 190 2.53 7.46 23.73
C LYS A 190 3.03 6.09 24.24
N ASP A 191 2.76 5.77 25.50
CA ASP A 191 3.08 4.50 26.17
C ASP A 191 2.27 3.28 25.68
N ALA A 192 1.08 3.49 25.09
CA ALA A 192 0.28 2.41 24.51
C ALA A 192 0.66 2.08 23.05
N LEU A 193 1.43 2.96 22.39
CA LEU A 193 1.95 2.72 21.04
C LEU A 193 3.13 1.75 21.08
N ASP A 194 4.02 1.86 22.07
CA ASP A 194 5.23 1.02 22.21
C ASP A 194 4.94 -0.48 22.36
N SER A 195 3.74 -0.87 22.80
CA SER A 195 3.31 -2.28 22.89
C SER A 195 2.77 -2.86 21.58
N VAL A 196 2.45 -2.03 20.58
CA VAL A 196 1.90 -2.48 19.28
C VAL A 196 2.99 -2.59 18.21
N VAL A 197 4.10 -1.83 18.33
CA VAL A 197 5.15 -1.74 17.30
C VAL A 197 6.36 -2.68 17.54
N ASN A 198 6.53 -3.23 18.75
CA ASN A 198 7.74 -3.96 19.15
C ASN A 198 7.66 -5.50 19.11
N THR A 199 7.26 -6.08 17.98
CA THR A 199 7.53 -7.50 17.71
C THR A 199 8.36 -7.66 16.43
N PRO A 200 9.61 -8.16 16.51
CA PRO A 200 10.42 -8.42 15.34
C PRO A 200 9.79 -9.55 14.52
N PHE A 201 9.62 -9.35 13.20
CA PHE A 201 9.24 -10.44 12.31
C PHE A 201 10.51 -11.17 11.85
N ALA A 202 10.58 -12.45 12.21
CA ALA A 202 11.54 -13.38 11.65
C ALA A 202 11.19 -13.66 10.17
N MET A 203 12.22 -13.70 9.32
CA MET A 203 12.20 -14.02 7.88
C MET A 203 11.74 -15.48 7.57
N GLY A 204 10.76 -16.02 8.30
CA GLY A 204 10.57 -17.46 8.47
C GLY A 204 9.52 -18.16 7.62
N ASP A 205 8.61 -17.49 6.92
CA ASP A 205 7.39 -18.20 6.44
C ASP A 205 6.93 -17.90 5.00
N LEU A 206 7.87 -17.89 4.05
CA LEU A 206 7.59 -17.74 2.61
C LEU A 206 6.94 -18.99 1.94
N ASN A 207 6.39 -19.96 2.70
CA ASN A 207 6.04 -21.29 2.16
C ASN A 207 4.58 -21.75 2.24
N ASN A 208 3.60 -20.92 2.67
CA ASN A 208 2.21 -21.39 2.72
C ASN A 208 1.39 -21.04 1.46
N ASN A 209 1.18 -22.06 0.62
CA ASN A 209 0.47 -22.05 -0.67
C ASN A 209 -1.08 -22.13 -0.55
N ASP A 210 -1.73 -21.23 0.21
CA ASP A 210 -3.21 -21.23 0.31
C ASP A 210 -3.86 -20.13 -0.56
N PRO A 211 -4.43 -20.47 -1.73
CA PRO A 211 -5.02 -19.51 -2.67
C PRO A 211 -6.35 -18.89 -2.18
N ALA A 212 -6.94 -19.34 -1.06
CA ALA A 212 -8.15 -18.73 -0.49
C ALA A 212 -7.86 -17.50 0.41
N LYS A 213 -6.59 -17.13 0.60
CA LYS A 213 -6.14 -16.09 1.53
C LYS A 213 -5.74 -14.74 0.89
N ALA A 214 -5.98 -14.56 -0.41
CA ALA A 214 -5.63 -13.33 -1.14
C ALA A 214 -6.51 -12.12 -0.74
N GLN A 215 -6.25 -11.55 0.43
CA GLN A 215 -6.71 -10.21 0.81
C GLN A 215 -5.49 -9.29 0.83
N HIS A 216 -5.59 -8.12 0.20
CA HIS A 216 -4.49 -7.17 0.05
C HIS A 216 -3.91 -6.80 1.43
N LEU A 217 -2.71 -7.27 1.76
CA LEU A 217 -2.06 -6.86 3.01
C LEU A 217 -1.39 -5.52 2.77
N VAL A 218 -2.10 -4.45 3.14
CA VAL A 218 -1.46 -3.16 3.38
C VAL A 218 -0.58 -3.32 4.62
N HIS A 219 0.73 -3.49 4.39
CA HIS A 219 1.71 -3.53 5.45
C HIS A 219 2.05 -2.09 5.82
N PHE A 220 1.68 -1.75 7.04
CA PHE A 220 2.02 -0.49 7.68
C PHE A 220 3.37 -0.75 8.36
N ARG A 221 4.44 -0.16 7.81
CA ARG A 221 5.76 0.06 8.40
C ARG A 221 6.33 1.38 7.85
#